data_AF-A0A6N9PRI1-F1
#
_entry.id   AF-A0A6N9PRI1-F1
#
_cell.length_a   1.000
_cell.length_b   1.000
_cell.length_c   1.000
_cell.angle_alpha   90.00
_cell.angle_beta   90.00
_cell.angle_gamma   90.00
#
_symmetry.space_group_name_H-M   'P 1'
#
loop_
_entity.id
_entity.type
_entity.pdbx_description
1 polymer ?
#
loop_
_entity_poly.entity_id
_entity_poly.type
_entity_poly.pdbx_seq_one_letter_code
_entity_poly.pdbx_strand_id
1 'polypeptide(L)'
;MDKKRVCKAAALLCGLALCGAAVYLLRPPCLILQHTGLYCAGCGTQRMVTALLRGDIPRAFSHNPFMFLALPLGAIYALWEGWRYGSGKPPLYKRKGTRLAFLGVLLLAAAFTLLRNLPGFSLLGP
;
A
#
# COMPACT_ATOMS: atom_id res chain seq x y z
N MET A 1 11.03 17.15 -20.85
CA MET A 1 9.93 16.24 -20.46
C MET A 1 9.06 15.99 -21.69
N ASP A 2 8.82 14.73 -22.03
CA ASP A 2 7.94 14.37 -23.15
C ASP A 2 6.47 14.59 -22.74
N LYS A 3 5.79 15.54 -23.40
CA LYS A 3 4.41 15.94 -23.07
C LYS A 3 3.45 14.73 -23.09
N LYS A 4 3.67 13.76 -23.98
CA LYS A 4 2.85 12.54 -24.06
C LYS A 4 3.05 11.63 -22.84
N ARG A 5 4.28 11.51 -22.34
CA ARG A 5 4.59 10.70 -21.14
C ARG A 5 4.00 11.32 -19.88
N VAL A 6 4.06 12.65 -19.77
CA VAL A 6 3.46 13.38 -18.64
C VAL A 6 1.94 13.20 -18.62
N CYS A 7 1.27 13.36 -19.76
CA CYS A 7 -0.18 13.13 -19.85
C CYS A 7 -0.57 11.68 -19.46
N LYS A 8 0.19 10.67 -19.90
CA LYS A 8 -0.06 9.27 -19.52
C LYS A 8 0.12 9.03 -18.01
N ALA A 9 1.19 9.56 -17.42
CA ALA A 9 1.43 9.44 -15.99
C ALA A 9 0.34 10.15 -15.17
N ALA A 10 -0.07 11.35 -15.59
CA ALA A 10 -1.17 12.08 -14.96
C ALA A 10 -2.50 11.31 -15.05
N ALA A 11 -2.84 10.77 -16.22
CA ALA A 11 -4.05 9.97 -16.40
C ALA A 11 -4.04 8.71 -15.52
N LEU A 12 -2.90 8.04 -15.39
CA LEU A 12 -2.75 6.88 -14.50
C LEU A 12 -2.95 7.28 -13.03
N LEU A 13 -2.33 8.37 -12.59
CA LEU A 13 -2.47 8.86 -11.21
C LEU A 13 -3.93 9.25 -10.91
N CYS A 14 -4.60 9.94 -11.83
CA CYS A 14 -6.02 10.26 -11.71
C CYS A 14 -6.87 8.98 -11.63
N GLY A 15 -6.62 7.99 -12.49
CA GLY A 15 -7.32 6.70 -12.46
C GLY A 15 -7.12 5.95 -11.14
N LEU A 16 -5.90 5.92 -10.62
CA LEU A 16 -5.59 5.32 -9.32
C LEU A 16 -6.27 6.06 -8.16
N ALA A 17 -6.28 7.39 -8.19
CA ALA A 17 -6.95 8.20 -7.18
C ALA A 17 -8.47 7.98 -7.18
N LEU A 18 -9.11 7.95 -8.36
CA LEU A 18 -10.53 7.66 -8.51
C LEU A 18 -10.87 6.25 -8.02
N CYS A 19 -10.07 5.25 -8.38
CA CYS A 19 -10.23 3.89 -7.90
C CYS A 19 -10.08 3.81 -6.37
N GLY A 20 -9.07 4.46 -5.80
CA GLY A 20 -8.87 4.53 -4.35
C GLY A 20 -10.03 5.21 -3.63
N ALA A 21 -10.55 6.31 -4.19
CA ALA A 21 -11.74 6.99 -3.66
C ALA A 21 -12.98 6.09 -3.74
N ALA A 22 -13.20 5.40 -4.86
CA ALA A 22 -14.30 4.46 -5.02
C ALA A 22 -14.22 3.32 -3.98
N VAL A 23 -13.05 2.71 -3.79
CA VAL A 23 -12.83 1.68 -2.77
C VAL A 23 -13.12 2.22 -1.37
N TYR A 24 -12.64 3.43 -1.05
CA TYR A 24 -12.89 4.08 0.24
C TYR A 24 -14.37 4.34 0.50
N LEU A 25 -15.11 4.79 -0.52
CA LEU A 25 -16.54 5.10 -0.43
C LEU A 25 -17.40 3.84 -0.36
N LEU A 26 -17.11 2.84 -1.20
CA LEU A 26 -17.89 1.60 -1.31
C LEU A 26 -17.64 0.62 -0.16
N ARG A 27 -16.49 0.76 0.52
CA ARG A 27 -16.09 -0.09 1.66
C ARG A 27 -16.31 -1.59 1.43
N PRO A 28 -15.80 -2.16 0.33
CA PRO A 28 -16.04 -3.55 0.02
C PRO A 28 -15.51 -4.47 1.15
N PRO A 29 -16.18 -5.60 1.41
CA PRO A 29 -15.68 -6.56 2.37
C PRO A 29 -14.37 -7.20 1.90
N CYS A 30 -13.56 -7.68 2.84
CA CYS A 30 -12.33 -8.39 2.49
C CYS A 30 -12.63 -9.83 2.07
N LEU A 31 -12.51 -10.11 0.77
CA LEU A 31 -12.77 -11.44 0.20
C LEU A 31 -11.86 -12.52 0.78
N ILE A 32 -10.60 -12.19 1.09
CA ILE A 32 -9.66 -13.15 1.70
C ILE A 32 -10.17 -13.57 3.06
N LEU A 33 -10.51 -12.61 3.93
CA LEU A 33 -11.05 -12.91 5.25
C LEU A 33 -12.37 -13.69 5.16
N GLN A 34 -13.24 -13.35 4.21
CA GLN A 34 -14.52 -14.05 4.03
C GLN A 34 -14.35 -15.50 3.59
N HIS A 35 -13.38 -15.79 2.71
CA HIS A 35 -13.20 -17.14 2.17
C HIS A 35 -12.25 -18.02 2.98
N THR A 36 -11.22 -17.45 3.61
CA THR A 36 -10.20 -18.23 4.33
C THR A 36 -10.29 -18.08 5.84
N GLY A 37 -11.01 -17.07 6.35
CA GLY A 37 -10.99 -16.72 7.77
C GLY A 37 -9.67 -16.08 8.23
N LEU A 38 -8.70 -15.89 7.33
CA LEU A 38 -7.38 -15.35 7.65
C LEU A 38 -7.29 -13.86 7.32
N TYR A 39 -6.62 -13.12 8.21
CA TYR A 39 -6.33 -11.72 7.97
C TYR A 39 -5.05 -11.55 7.14
N CYS A 40 -5.12 -10.93 5.97
CA CYS A 40 -3.93 -10.63 5.16
C CYS A 40 -3.23 -9.33 5.61
N ALA A 41 -2.02 -9.06 5.09
CA ALA A 41 -1.29 -7.82 5.33
C ALA A 41 -2.08 -6.54 4.96
N GLY A 42 -3.05 -6.64 4.06
CA GLY A 42 -3.95 -5.53 3.68
C GLY A 42 -5.23 -5.42 4.52
N CYS A 43 -5.54 -6.38 5.39
CA CYS A 43 -6.71 -6.30 6.26
C CYS A 43 -6.53 -5.15 7.26
N GLY A 44 -7.55 -4.29 7.38
CA GLY A 44 -7.51 -3.13 8.28
C GLY A 44 -6.96 -1.84 7.66
N THR A 45 -6.43 -1.86 6.43
CA THR A 45 -5.95 -0.65 5.73
C THR A 45 -7.04 0.40 5.61
N GLN A 46 -8.29 0.01 5.34
CA GLN A 46 -9.40 0.95 5.25
C GLN A 46 -9.72 1.64 6.59
N ARG A 47 -9.62 0.89 7.71
CA ARG A 47 -9.78 1.45 9.06
C ARG A 47 -8.63 2.39 9.40
N MET A 48 -7.41 2.00 9.08
CA MET A 48 -6.22 2.82 9.22
C MET A 48 -6.36 4.14 8.43
N VAL A 49 -6.73 4.08 7.14
CA VAL A 49 -6.93 5.28 6.31
C VAL A 49 -8.05 6.15 6.88
N THR A 50 -9.14 5.55 7.36
CA THR A 50 -10.22 6.32 8.00
C THR A 50 -9.76 7.03 9.28
N ALA A 51 -8.93 6.38 10.10
CA ALA A 51 -8.35 6.99 11.30
C ALA A 51 -7.36 8.12 10.94
N LEU A 52 -6.50 7.91 9.93
CA LEU A 52 -5.61 8.95 9.39
C LEU A 52 -6.39 10.19 8.91
N LEU A 53 -7.47 9.98 8.14
CA LEU A 53 -8.31 11.07 7.65
C LEU A 53 -9.04 11.83 8.76
N ARG A 54 -9.22 11.21 9.93
CA ARG A 54 -9.78 11.85 11.14
C ARG A 54 -8.70 12.50 12.01
N GLY A 55 -7.42 12.39 11.64
CA GLY A 55 -6.28 12.91 12.41
C GLY A 55 -5.85 12.01 13.58
N ASP A 56 -6.39 10.80 13.70
CA ASP A 56 -6.08 9.88 14.80
C ASP A 56 -4.92 8.95 14.41
N ILE A 57 -3.69 9.48 14.56
CA ILE A 57 -2.45 8.76 14.22
C ILE A 57 -2.24 7.50 15.07
N PRO A 58 -2.41 7.54 16.41
CA PRO A 58 -2.22 6.35 17.24
C PRO A 58 -3.18 5.21 16.85
N ARG A 59 -4.46 5.52 16.62
CA ARG A 59 -5.41 4.49 16.18
C ARG A 59 -5.10 3.98 14.77
N ALA A 60 -4.68 4.86 13.86
CA ALA A 60 -4.27 4.44 12.53
C ALA A 60 -3.14 3.42 12.57
N PHE A 61 -2.10 3.69 13.36
CA PHE A 61 -0.98 2.77 13.53
C PHE A 61 -1.45 1.42 14.10
N SER A 62 -2.30 1.43 15.14
CA SER A 62 -2.83 0.19 15.73
C SER A 62 -3.62 -0.67 14.74
N HIS A 63 -4.32 -0.06 13.79
CA HIS A 63 -5.14 -0.80 12.83
C HIS A 63 -4.34 -1.58 11.79
N ASN A 64 -3.18 -1.05 11.36
CA ASN A 64 -2.28 -1.75 10.44
C ASN A 64 -0.88 -1.12 10.43
N PRO A 65 0.02 -1.52 11.35
CA PRO A 65 1.37 -0.96 11.44
C PRO A 65 2.18 -1.13 10.15
N PHE A 66 2.00 -2.27 9.47
CA PHE A 66 2.71 -2.59 8.23
C PHE A 66 2.32 -1.62 7.11
N MET A 67 1.03 -1.49 6.82
CA MET A 67 0.55 -0.58 5.76
C MET A 67 0.73 0.89 6.12
N PHE A 68 0.72 1.23 7.41
CA PHE A 68 0.99 2.59 7.87
C PHE A 68 2.38 3.08 7.45
N LEU A 69 3.38 2.19 7.50
CA LEU A 69 4.75 2.48 7.06
C LEU A 69 4.95 2.24 5.56
N ALA A 70 4.36 1.17 5.02
CA ALA A 70 4.56 0.79 3.63
C ALA A 70 3.90 1.75 2.63
N LEU A 71 2.72 2.31 2.95
CA LEU A 71 2.01 3.21 2.03
C LEU A 71 2.77 4.51 1.72
N PRO A 72 3.25 5.29 2.72
CA PRO A 72 4.03 6.50 2.45
C PRO A 72 5.30 6.21 1.65
N LEU A 73 6.02 5.14 2.00
CA LEU A 73 7.23 4.73 1.28
C LEU A 73 6.92 4.34 -0.18
N GLY A 74 5.83 3.60 -0.39
CA GLY A 74 5.33 3.25 -1.72
C GLY A 74 4.91 4.47 -2.54
N ALA A 75 4.27 5.46 -1.91
CA ALA A 75 3.88 6.72 -2.55
C ALA A 75 5.12 7.53 -2.98
N ILE A 76 6.12 7.67 -2.11
CA ILE A 76 7.39 8.34 -2.44
C ILE A 76 8.08 7.63 -3.61
N TYR A 77 8.13 6.29 -3.58
CA TYR A 77 8.68 5.50 -4.68
C TYR A 77 7.93 5.74 -5.99
N ALA A 78 6.60 5.71 -5.98
CA ALA A 78 5.77 5.92 -7.16
C ALA A 78 5.94 7.33 -7.75
N LEU A 79 6.00 8.36 -6.91
CA LEU A 79 6.28 9.74 -7.33
C LEU A 79 7.65 9.85 -7.97
N TRP A 80 8.67 9.23 -7.37
CA TRP A 80 10.02 9.26 -7.92
C TRP A 80 10.13 8.53 -9.26
N GLU A 81 9.45 7.39 -9.39
CA GLU A 81 9.40 6.63 -10.63
C GLU A 81 8.63 7.40 -11.72
N GLY A 82 7.54 8.08 -11.37
CA GLY A 82 6.81 8.97 -12.26
C GLY A 82 7.66 10.14 -12.77
N TRP A 83 8.44 10.77 -11.88
CA TRP A 83 9.38 11.83 -12.26
C TRP A 83 10.48 11.31 -13.20
N ARG A 84 11.02 10.11 -12.94
CA ARG A 84 12.00 9.47 -13.81
C ARG A 84 11.42 9.13 -15.18
N TYR A 85 10.20 8.61 -15.24
CA TYR A 85 9.48 8.33 -16.47
C TYR A 85 9.30 9.59 -17.33
N GLY A 86 8.86 10.71 -16.73
CA GLY A 86 8.74 11.99 -17.41
C GLY A 86 10.08 12.60 -17.85
N SER A 87 11.15 12.31 -17.10
CA SER A 87 12.52 12.71 -17.40
C SER A 87 13.24 11.80 -18.40
N GLY A 88 12.59 10.74 -18.89
CA GLY A 88 13.18 9.77 -19.82
C GLY A 88 14.29 8.89 -19.22
N LYS A 89 14.41 8.87 -17.88
CA LYS A 89 15.39 8.04 -17.17
C LYS A 89 14.90 6.58 -17.10
N PRO A 90 15.81 5.59 -17.05
CA PRO A 90 15.42 4.21 -16.90
C PRO A 90 14.69 4.00 -15.54
N PRO A 91 13.68 3.13 -15.50
CA PRO A 91 12.91 2.88 -14.30
C PRO A 91 13.74 2.23 -13.20
N LEU A 92 13.48 2.60 -11.94
CA LEU A 92 14.15 2.05 -10.77
C LEU A 92 13.87 0.57 -10.57
N TYR A 93 12.67 0.08 -10.90
CA TYR A 93 12.32 -1.34 -10.66
C TYR A 93 13.27 -2.32 -11.37
N LYS A 94 13.96 -1.90 -12.45
CA LYS A 94 14.94 -2.73 -13.16
C LYS A 94 16.23 -2.95 -12.36
N ARG A 95 16.55 -2.04 -11.42
CA ARG A 95 17.75 -2.13 -10.60
C ARG A 95 17.66 -3.33 -9.66
N LYS A 96 18.77 -4.05 -9.48
CA LYS A 96 18.83 -5.22 -8.57
C LYS A 96 18.44 -4.83 -7.14
N GLY A 97 18.98 -3.73 -6.62
CA GLY A 97 18.67 -3.26 -5.27
C GLY A 97 17.18 -2.99 -5.04
N THR A 98 16.50 -2.40 -6.03
CA THR A 98 15.04 -2.16 -5.94
C THR A 98 14.25 -3.47 -5.97
N ARG A 99 14.65 -4.45 -6.78
CA ARG A 99 14.04 -5.79 -6.77
C ARG A 99 14.21 -6.50 -5.42
N LEU A 100 15.41 -6.42 -4.83
CA LEU A 100 15.66 -6.97 -3.50
C LEU A 100 14.80 -6.26 -2.43
N ALA A 101 14.65 -4.94 -2.52
CA ALA A 101 13.79 -4.19 -1.62
C ALA A 101 12.32 -4.63 -1.74
N PHE A 102 11.80 -4.79 -2.96
CA PHE A 102 10.44 -5.31 -3.17
C PHE A 102 10.26 -6.73 -2.62
N LEU A 103 11.24 -7.60 -2.82
CA LEU A 103 11.23 -8.94 -2.26
C LEU A 103 11.24 -8.89 -0.72
N GLY A 104 12.05 -8.01 -0.12
CA GLY A 104 12.08 -7.79 1.32
C GLY A 104 10.73 -7.31 1.87
N VAL A 105 10.06 -6.37 1.19
CA VAL A 105 8.72 -5.91 1.56
C VAL A 105 7.69 -7.03 1.45
N LEU A 106 7.79 -7.87 0.41
CA LEU A 106 6.90 -9.03 0.23
C LEU A 106 7.09 -10.06 1.35
N LEU A 107 8.34 -10.37 1.71
CA LEU A 107 8.67 -11.27 2.81
C LEU A 107 8.20 -10.71 4.15
N LEU A 108 8.35 -9.40 4.36
CA LEU A 108 7.85 -8.73 5.56
C LEU A 108 6.32 -8.76 5.62
N ALA A 109 5.63 -8.56 4.49
CA ALA A 109 4.17 -8.68 4.41
C ALA A 109 3.70 -10.11 4.71
N ALA A 110 4.42 -11.11 4.22
CA ALA A 110 4.14 -12.52 4.51
C ALA A 110 4.37 -12.82 6.01
N ALA A 111 5.49 -12.38 6.56
CA ALA A 111 5.79 -12.53 7.99
C ALA A 111 4.73 -11.83 8.86
N PHE A 112 4.34 -10.60 8.53
CA PHE A 112 3.27 -9.88 9.23
C PHE A 112 1.93 -10.60 9.14
N THR A 113 1.59 -11.15 7.96
CA THR A 113 0.39 -11.96 7.77
C THR A 113 0.42 -13.19 8.67
N LEU A 114 1.53 -13.92 8.73
CA LEU A 114 1.66 -15.10 9.59
C LEU A 114 1.56 -14.72 11.07
N LEU A 115 2.33 -13.73 11.52
CA LEU A 115 2.35 -13.28 12.91
C LEU A 115 0.98 -12.86 13.40
N ARG A 116 0.23 -12.09 12.60
CA ARG A 116 -1.12 -11.62 12.96
C ARG A 116 -2.17 -12.73 13.11
N ASN A 117 -1.96 -13.90 12.50
CA ASN A 117 -2.91 -15.02 12.58
C ASN A 117 -2.49 -16.07 13.64
N LEU A 118 -1.36 -15.90 14.33
CA LEU A 118 -0.89 -16.84 15.35
C LEU A 118 -1.48 -16.54 16.74
N PRO A 119 -1.85 -17.58 17.52
CA PRO A 119 -2.30 -17.41 18.91
C PRO A 119 -1.13 -16.89 19.77
N GLY A 120 -1.29 -15.69 20.34
CA GLY A 120 -0.25 -15.00 21.12
C GLY A 120 0.11 -13.59 20.60
N PHE A 121 -0.19 -13.30 19.34
CA PHE A 121 -0.03 -11.97 18.71
C PHE A 121 -1.37 -11.27 18.49
N SER A 122 -2.32 -11.44 19.42
CA SER A 122 -3.63 -10.78 19.39
C SER A 122 -3.52 -9.24 19.40
N LEU A 123 -2.37 -8.69 19.80
CA LEU A 123 -2.06 -7.25 19.71
C LEU A 123 -1.89 -6.74 18.27
N LEU A 124 -1.53 -7.62 17.32
CA LEU A 124 -1.56 -7.38 15.87
C LEU A 124 -2.81 -7.99 15.21
N GLY A 125 -3.58 -8.76 15.98
CA GLY A 125 -4.91 -9.23 15.63
C GLY A 125 -5.90 -8.09 15.46
N PRO A 126 -7.14 -8.39 15.01
CA PRO A 126 -8.12 -7.37 14.61
C PRO A 126 -8.43 -6.31 15.68
#